data_AF-A0A955NSB5-F1
#
_entry.id   AF-A0A955NSB5-F1
#
_cell.length_a   1.000
_cell.length_b   1.000
_cell.length_c   1.000
_cell.angle_alpha   90.00
_cell.angle_beta   90.00
_cell.angle_gamma   90.00
#
_symmetry.space_group_name_H-M   'P 1'
#
loop_
_entity.id
_entity.type
_entity.pdbx_description
1 polymer ?
#
loop_
_entity_poly.entity_id
_entity_poly.type
_entity_poly.pdbx_seq_one_letter_code
_entity_poly.pdbx_strand_id
1 'polypeptide(L)'
;MSRNPHAEPLSNKSRSRGFYLFSLLFWALFLLFAETTIVGDGIHYHLFFPALFSDGNLNLADEFVAYPQGSPFALRFEMEVSGYAANPYPFGSSLLQMPFFLVAWIYDRAVGFYSESGVYDFLSTPYSVAQILSTWFYAWLGCFCLWKLL
;
A
#
# COMPACT_ATOMS: atom_id res chain seq x y z
N MET A 1 22.81 39.45 -21.85
CA MET A 1 22.80 38.56 -20.66
C MET A 1 24.00 37.63 -20.75
N SER A 2 25.04 37.87 -19.95
CA SER A 2 26.26 37.06 -19.92
C SER A 2 26.02 35.77 -19.14
N ARG A 3 26.14 34.60 -19.79
CA ARG A 3 26.13 33.30 -19.10
C ARG A 3 27.45 33.15 -18.35
N ASN A 4 27.37 32.94 -17.04
CA ASN A 4 28.53 32.80 -16.17
C ASN A 4 29.31 31.51 -16.53
N PRO A 5 30.54 31.60 -17.07
CA PRO A 5 31.26 30.45 -17.63
C PRO A 5 31.90 29.52 -16.58
N HIS A 6 31.71 29.82 -15.29
CA HIS A 6 32.37 29.12 -14.18
C HIS A 6 31.42 28.30 -13.29
N ALA A 7 30.20 27.99 -13.74
CA ALA A 7 29.37 27.04 -13.01
C ALA A 7 29.97 25.63 -13.16
N GLU A 8 30.87 25.26 -12.25
CA GLU A 8 31.42 23.91 -12.20
C GLU A 8 30.28 22.89 -11.99
N PRO A 9 30.20 21.85 -12.82
CA PRO A 9 29.22 20.80 -12.62
C PRO A 9 29.47 20.14 -11.26
N LEU A 10 28.43 20.09 -10.42
CA LEU A 10 28.50 19.44 -9.11
C LEU A 10 29.11 18.04 -9.24
N SER A 11 30.19 17.78 -8.49
CA SER A 11 30.83 16.47 -8.55
C SER A 11 29.84 15.36 -8.19
N ASN A 12 29.90 14.24 -8.90
CA ASN A 12 29.01 13.08 -8.72
C ASN A 12 28.94 12.61 -7.25
N LYS A 13 30.04 12.79 -6.51
CA LYS A 13 30.15 12.45 -5.07
C LYS A 13 29.29 13.36 -4.17
N SER A 14 29.14 14.64 -4.52
CA SER A 14 28.24 15.56 -3.81
C SER A 14 26.78 15.17 -4.03
N ARG A 15 26.44 14.82 -5.28
CA ARG A 15 25.09 14.38 -5.66
C ARG A 15 24.67 13.10 -4.94
N SER A 16 25.56 12.10 -4.82
CA SER A 16 25.23 10.87 -4.09
C SER A 16 24.96 11.09 -2.59
N ARG A 17 25.71 12.00 -1.95
CA ARG A 17 25.56 12.30 -0.51
C ARG A 17 24.20 12.93 -0.21
N GLY A 18 23.74 13.84 -1.08
CA GLY A 18 22.41 14.45 -0.96
C GLY A 18 21.29 13.40 -0.96
N PHE A 19 21.40 12.40 -1.84
CA PHE A 19 20.40 11.33 -1.93
C PHE A 19 20.36 10.43 -0.68
N TYR A 20 21.51 10.09 -0.10
CA TYR A 20 21.54 9.29 1.14
C TYR A 20 20.95 10.03 2.32
N LEU A 21 21.27 11.32 2.48
CA LEU A 21 20.68 12.15 3.52
C LEU A 21 19.18 12.29 3.33
N PHE A 22 18.72 12.52 2.10
CA PHE A 22 17.29 12.56 1.77
C PHE A 22 16.61 11.23 2.13
N SER A 23 17.18 10.10 1.75
CA SER A 23 16.60 8.77 2.05
C SER A 23 16.53 8.52 3.55
N LEU A 24 17.57 8.87 4.30
CA LEU A 24 17.58 8.74 5.76
C LEU A 24 16.49 9.62 6.41
N LEU A 25 16.36 10.87 5.97
CA LEU A 25 15.31 11.78 6.45
C LEU A 25 13.92 11.29 6.07
N PHE A 26 13.74 10.77 4.86
CA PHE A 26 12.46 10.21 4.41
C PHE A 26 12.01 9.04 5.28
N TRP A 27 12.91 8.09 5.58
CA TRP A 27 12.60 6.97 6.46
C TRP A 27 12.48 7.37 7.93
N ALA A 28 13.18 8.41 8.39
CA ALA A 28 12.96 8.98 9.72
C ALA A 28 11.55 9.61 9.83
N LEU A 29 11.09 10.30 8.79
CA LEU A 29 9.72 10.82 8.73
C LEU A 29 8.68 9.71 8.72
N PHE A 30 8.92 8.61 7.98
CA PHE A 30 8.07 7.42 8.05
C PHE A 30 7.87 6.97 9.50
N LEU A 31 8.95 6.82 10.26
CA LEU A 31 8.86 6.37 11.66
C LEU A 31 8.11 7.36 12.57
N LEU A 32 8.14 8.66 12.23
CA LEU A 32 7.45 9.71 12.99
C LEU A 32 5.96 9.83 12.64
N PHE A 33 5.57 9.49 11.41
CA PHE A 33 4.21 9.68 10.88
C PHE A 33 3.48 8.38 10.54
N ALA A 34 4.07 7.22 10.87
CA ALA A 34 3.43 5.92 10.73
C ALA A 34 2.36 5.70 11.82
N GLU A 35 1.37 6.60 11.92
CA GLU A 35 0.14 6.26 12.64
C GLU A 35 -0.71 5.32 11.80
N THR A 36 -1.24 4.30 12.47
CA THR A 36 -1.56 2.99 11.89
C THR A 36 -2.98 2.82 11.37
N THR A 37 -3.78 3.88 11.30
CA THR A 37 -5.20 3.72 11.01
C THR A 37 -5.45 3.82 9.52
N ILE A 38 -5.74 2.67 8.89
CA ILE A 38 -6.31 2.63 7.55
C ILE A 38 -7.73 3.23 7.66
N VAL A 39 -7.96 4.38 7.04
CA VAL A 39 -9.28 5.04 7.04
C VAL A 39 -9.75 5.26 5.60
N GLY A 40 -11.07 5.21 5.40
CA GLY A 40 -11.73 5.54 4.14
C GLY A 40 -11.50 4.51 3.03
N ASP A 41 -11.25 5.01 1.82
CA ASP A 41 -11.14 4.22 0.58
C ASP A 41 -10.01 3.17 0.60
N GLY A 42 -9.03 3.32 1.49
CA GLY A 42 -7.87 2.45 1.57
C GLY A 42 -8.23 0.98 1.78
N ILE A 43 -9.27 0.69 2.56
CA ILE A 43 -9.72 -0.68 2.86
C ILE A 43 -10.21 -1.40 1.59
N HIS A 44 -10.83 -0.66 0.68
CA HIS A 44 -11.49 -1.25 -0.47
C HIS A 44 -10.49 -1.72 -1.56
N TYR A 45 -9.30 -1.11 -1.60
CA TYR A 45 -8.19 -1.63 -2.40
C TYR A 45 -7.67 -2.97 -1.88
N HIS A 46 -7.93 -3.32 -0.62
CA HIS A 46 -7.37 -4.53 -0.02
C HIS A 46 -8.28 -5.73 -0.10
N LEU A 47 -9.53 -5.58 -0.54
CA LEU A 47 -10.50 -6.69 -0.64
C LEU A 47 -10.06 -7.77 -1.64
N PHE A 48 -9.22 -7.41 -2.59
CA PHE A 48 -8.63 -8.38 -3.52
C PHE A 48 -7.70 -9.38 -2.82
N PHE A 49 -7.13 -9.03 -1.65
CA PHE A 49 -6.23 -9.91 -0.92
C PHE A 49 -6.95 -11.05 -0.17
N PRO A 50 -8.03 -10.84 0.62
CA PRO A 50 -8.82 -11.94 1.14
C PRO A 50 -9.37 -12.82 0.01
N ALA A 51 -9.96 -12.24 -1.04
CA ALA A 51 -10.49 -13.03 -2.15
C ALA A 51 -9.42 -13.93 -2.78
N LEU A 52 -8.22 -13.38 -2.99
CA LEU A 52 -7.14 -14.13 -3.63
C LEU A 52 -6.47 -15.14 -2.69
N PHE A 53 -6.17 -14.77 -1.45
CA PHE A 53 -5.37 -15.58 -0.52
C PHE A 53 -6.21 -16.53 0.35
N SER A 54 -7.47 -16.19 0.60
CA SER A 54 -8.42 -17.04 1.34
C SER A 54 -9.27 -17.86 0.37
N ASP A 55 -9.90 -17.20 -0.62
CA ASP A 55 -10.92 -17.85 -1.46
C ASP A 55 -10.38 -18.35 -2.80
N GLY A 56 -9.12 -18.02 -3.12
CA GLY A 56 -8.42 -18.47 -4.32
C GLY A 56 -9.00 -17.91 -5.62
N ASN A 57 -9.78 -16.83 -5.55
CA ASN A 57 -10.43 -16.21 -6.69
C ASN A 57 -10.43 -14.67 -6.57
N LEU A 58 -11.04 -13.96 -7.51
CA LEU A 58 -11.17 -12.49 -7.46
C LEU A 58 -12.64 -12.06 -7.39
N ASN A 59 -13.52 -12.98 -7.00
CA ASN A 59 -14.92 -12.70 -6.76
C ASN A 59 -15.06 -12.11 -5.35
N LEU A 60 -15.37 -10.83 -5.29
CA LEU A 60 -15.45 -10.09 -4.05
C LEU A 60 -16.81 -10.23 -3.33
N ALA A 61 -17.73 -11.01 -3.91
CA ALA A 61 -19.12 -11.13 -3.43
C ALA A 61 -19.22 -11.53 -1.95
N ASP A 62 -18.34 -12.43 -1.50
CA ASP A 62 -18.35 -12.97 -0.14
C ASP A 62 -17.81 -11.93 0.86
N GLU A 63 -16.77 -11.19 0.47
CA GLU A 63 -16.23 -10.06 1.23
C GLU A 63 -17.30 -8.98 1.42
N PHE A 64 -18.11 -8.69 0.39
CA PHE A 64 -19.19 -7.70 0.50
C PHE A 64 -20.23 -8.07 1.55
N VAL A 65 -20.61 -9.35 1.62
CA VAL A 65 -21.60 -9.84 2.61
C VAL A 65 -21.01 -9.85 4.02
N ALA A 66 -19.69 -10.06 4.15
CA ALA A 66 -19.01 -10.14 5.44
C ALA A 66 -18.90 -8.78 6.16
N TYR A 67 -19.01 -7.64 5.47
CA TYR A 67 -18.96 -6.31 6.10
C TYR A 67 -20.26 -5.97 6.84
N PRO A 68 -20.19 -5.41 8.07
CA PRO A 68 -21.39 -5.06 8.83
C PRO A 68 -22.16 -3.95 8.13
N GLN A 69 -23.46 -4.17 7.89
CA GLN A 69 -24.37 -3.16 7.38
C GLN A 69 -24.34 -1.93 8.30
N GLY A 70 -23.97 -0.75 7.75
CA GLY A 70 -23.84 0.49 8.52
C GLY A 70 -22.43 0.82 9.04
N SER A 71 -21.43 -0.03 8.78
CA SER A 71 -20.02 0.34 8.95
C SER A 71 -19.68 1.58 8.10
N PRO A 72 -18.81 2.50 8.55
CA PRO A 72 -18.26 3.54 7.67
C PRO A 72 -17.44 2.95 6.51
N PHE A 73 -17.06 1.68 6.63
CA PHE A 73 -16.41 0.86 5.60
C PHE A 73 -17.42 -0.05 4.88
N ALA A 74 -18.72 0.10 5.15
CA ALA A 74 -19.76 -0.61 4.45
C ALA A 74 -19.77 -0.13 2.99
N LEU A 75 -19.32 -1.06 2.18
CA LEU A 75 -19.13 -0.96 0.75
C LEU A 75 -20.51 -0.70 0.08
N ARG A 76 -20.72 0.49 -0.50
CA ARG A 76 -21.88 0.77 -1.37
C ARG A 76 -21.56 0.32 -2.79
N PHE A 77 -21.67 -0.98 -3.06
CA PHE A 77 -21.46 -1.51 -4.41
C PHE A 77 -22.74 -2.11 -4.93
N GLU A 78 -23.02 -1.79 -6.19
CA GLU A 78 -24.10 -2.38 -6.92
C GLU A 78 -23.63 -3.76 -7.40
N MET A 79 -24.38 -4.80 -7.06
CA MET A 79 -24.21 -6.10 -7.68
C MET A 79 -24.49 -5.93 -9.17
N GLU A 80 -23.55 -6.31 -10.03
CA GLU A 80 -23.81 -6.31 -11.45
C GLU A 80 -24.79 -7.44 -11.81
N VAL A 81 -25.47 -7.28 -12.93
CA VAL A 81 -26.34 -8.32 -13.52
C VAL A 81 -25.56 -9.62 -13.79
N SER A 82 -24.24 -9.54 -13.88
CA SER A 82 -23.31 -10.65 -14.05
C SER A 82 -23.14 -11.53 -12.80
N GLY A 83 -23.67 -11.12 -11.64
CA GLY A 83 -23.51 -11.81 -10.36
C GLY A 83 -22.19 -11.52 -9.65
N TYR A 84 -21.31 -10.73 -10.28
CA TYR A 84 -20.10 -10.20 -9.65
C TYR A 84 -20.41 -8.85 -9.03
N ALA A 85 -19.76 -8.56 -7.92
CA ALA A 85 -19.86 -7.28 -7.29
C ALA A 85 -18.83 -6.31 -7.91
N ALA A 86 -19.32 -5.17 -8.40
CA ALA A 86 -18.47 -4.16 -9.00
C ALA A 86 -17.58 -3.51 -7.92
N ASN A 87 -16.26 -3.57 -8.08
CA ASN A 87 -15.32 -2.80 -7.27
C ASN A 87 -14.73 -1.67 -8.13
N PRO A 88 -15.00 -0.39 -7.84
CA PRO A 88 -14.49 0.74 -8.61
C PRO A 88 -13.01 1.00 -8.33
N TYR A 89 -12.44 0.37 -7.30
CA TYR A 89 -11.04 0.51 -6.96
C TYR A 89 -10.21 -0.42 -7.86
N PRO A 90 -9.30 0.13 -8.68
CA PRO A 90 -8.57 -0.66 -9.66
C PRO A 90 -7.61 -1.65 -8.98
N PHE A 91 -7.65 -2.90 -9.44
CA PHE A 91 -6.80 -3.99 -8.96
C PHE A 91 -5.30 -3.70 -9.06
N GLY A 92 -4.86 -2.86 -10.02
CA GLY A 92 -3.44 -2.57 -10.25
C GLY A 92 -2.72 -2.00 -9.02
N SER A 93 -3.39 -1.12 -8.26
CA SER A 93 -2.82 -0.56 -7.03
C SER A 93 -2.64 -1.60 -5.93
N SER A 94 -3.54 -2.58 -5.87
CA SER A 94 -3.46 -3.72 -4.95
C SER A 94 -2.34 -4.67 -5.36
N LEU A 95 -2.20 -4.95 -6.66
CA LEU A 95 -1.14 -5.82 -7.17
C LEU A 95 0.26 -5.30 -6.83
N LEU A 96 0.48 -3.97 -6.86
CA LEU A 96 1.74 -3.36 -6.42
C LEU A 96 2.01 -3.61 -4.93
N GLN A 97 0.98 -3.59 -4.10
CA GLN A 97 1.13 -3.81 -2.65
C GLN A 97 1.28 -5.30 -2.28
N MET A 98 0.99 -6.21 -3.21
CA MET A 98 0.98 -7.66 -3.00
C MET A 98 2.24 -8.22 -2.32
N PRO A 99 3.48 -7.84 -2.67
CA PRO A 99 4.66 -8.39 -2.00
C PRO A 99 4.72 -8.07 -0.51
N PHE A 100 4.26 -6.89 -0.11
CA PHE A 100 4.22 -6.47 1.30
C PHE A 100 3.13 -7.23 2.05
N PHE A 101 1.95 -7.37 1.42
CA PHE A 101 0.83 -8.12 1.97
C PHE A 101 1.13 -9.62 2.09
N LEU A 102 1.88 -10.19 1.15
CA LEU A 102 2.33 -11.58 1.23
C LEU A 102 3.24 -11.81 2.45
N VAL A 103 4.15 -10.88 2.73
CA VAL A 103 5.00 -10.95 3.95
C VAL A 103 4.15 -10.86 5.21
N ALA A 104 3.18 -9.94 5.26
CA ALA A 104 2.24 -9.86 6.38
C ALA A 104 1.43 -11.14 6.55
N TRP A 105 0.92 -11.71 5.45
CA TRP A 105 0.16 -12.96 5.47
C TRP A 105 1.00 -14.15 5.97
N ILE A 106 2.23 -14.30 5.49
CA ILE A 106 3.16 -15.34 5.99
C ILE A 106 3.43 -15.14 7.49
N TYR A 107 3.69 -13.91 7.91
CA TYR A 107 3.95 -13.57 9.31
C TYR A 107 2.74 -13.89 10.20
N ASP A 108 1.55 -13.47 9.77
CA ASP A 108 0.28 -13.69 10.46
C ASP A 108 0.00 -15.19 10.67
N ARG A 109 0.21 -15.99 9.61
CA ARG A 109 0.10 -17.46 9.65
C ARG A 109 1.17 -18.12 10.52
N ALA A 110 2.38 -17.58 10.56
CA ALA A 110 3.48 -18.13 11.36
C ALA A 110 3.31 -17.85 12.86
N VAL A 111 2.77 -16.69 13.23
CA VAL A 111 2.61 -16.27 14.63
C VAL A 111 1.24 -16.67 15.21
N GLY A 112 0.29 -17.08 14.37
CA GLY A 112 -1.03 -17.54 14.81
C GLY A 112 -1.97 -16.41 15.18
N PHE A 113 -1.81 -15.24 14.55
CA PHE A 113 -2.73 -14.11 14.68
C PHE A 113 -4.02 -14.31 13.85
N TYR A 114 -4.05 -15.32 12.99
CA TYR A 114 -5.19 -15.69 12.16
C TYR A 114 -6.42 -16.03 13.01
N SER A 115 -7.47 -15.21 12.94
CA SER A 115 -8.76 -15.53 13.54
C SER A 115 -9.60 -16.33 12.54
N GLU A 116 -10.59 -17.09 12.98
CA GLU A 116 -11.49 -17.82 12.07
C GLU A 116 -12.37 -16.89 11.20
N SER A 117 -12.28 -15.56 11.38
CA SER A 117 -13.17 -14.59 10.74
C SER A 117 -12.73 -14.08 9.36
N GLY A 118 -11.53 -14.45 8.88
CA GLY A 118 -11.08 -14.43 7.48
C GLY A 118 -10.96 -13.07 6.79
N VAL A 119 -12.03 -12.28 6.76
CA VAL A 119 -12.09 -10.95 6.11
C VAL A 119 -11.56 -9.86 7.04
N TYR A 120 -11.81 -9.97 8.36
CA TYR A 120 -11.33 -9.00 9.35
C TYR A 120 -9.83 -9.15 9.66
N ASP A 121 -9.24 -10.30 9.33
CA ASP A 121 -7.80 -10.52 9.55
C ASP A 121 -6.95 -9.56 8.72
N PHE A 122 -7.42 -9.14 7.55
CA PHE A 122 -6.74 -8.15 6.70
C PHE A 122 -6.81 -6.71 7.23
N LEU A 123 -7.58 -6.47 8.30
CA LEU A 123 -7.57 -5.22 9.06
C LEU A 123 -6.66 -5.28 10.30
N SER A 124 -6.01 -6.43 10.53
CA SER A 124 -5.10 -6.60 11.67
C SER A 124 -3.79 -5.80 11.50
N THR A 125 -3.07 -5.62 12.61
CA THR A 125 -1.85 -4.81 12.66
C THR A 125 -0.79 -5.19 11.61
N PRO A 126 -0.49 -6.48 11.33
CA PRO A 126 0.48 -6.85 10.30
C PRO A 126 0.15 -6.27 8.91
N TYR A 127 -1.11 -6.32 8.49
CA TYR A 127 -1.53 -5.81 7.19
C TYR A 127 -1.55 -4.29 7.14
N SER A 128 -1.95 -3.62 8.23
CA SER A 128 -1.83 -2.17 8.37
C SER A 128 -0.37 -1.70 8.24
N VAL A 129 0.56 -2.41 8.89
CA VAL A 129 2.00 -2.12 8.76
C VAL A 129 2.48 -2.36 7.33
N ALA A 130 2.06 -3.45 6.68
CA ALA A 130 2.42 -3.74 5.30
C ALA A 130 1.91 -2.68 4.31
N GLN A 131 0.68 -2.20 4.47
CA GLN A 131 0.13 -1.12 3.66
C GLN A 131 0.96 0.16 3.79
N ILE A 132 1.22 0.60 5.03
CA ILE A 132 1.99 1.83 5.28
C ILE A 132 3.40 1.68 4.69
N LEU A 133 4.05 0.54 4.95
CA LEU A 133 5.38 0.26 4.39
C LEU A 133 5.40 0.30 2.87
N SER A 134 4.41 -0.32 2.21
CA SER A 134 4.30 -0.31 0.75
C SER A 134 4.11 1.11 0.19
N THR A 135 3.26 1.92 0.84
CA THR A 135 2.97 3.30 0.43
C THR A 135 4.23 4.16 0.49
N TRP A 136 4.94 4.09 1.62
CA TRP A 136 6.18 4.84 1.80
C TRP A 136 7.30 4.32 0.90
N PHE A 137 7.39 3.02 0.66
CA PHE A 137 8.34 2.45 -0.28
C PHE A 137 8.12 2.98 -1.70
N TYR A 138 6.88 2.97 -2.20
CA TYR A 138 6.59 3.45 -3.55
C TYR A 138 6.73 4.97 -3.68
N ALA A 139 6.41 5.74 -2.62
CA ALA A 139 6.69 7.17 -2.58
C ALA A 139 8.20 7.45 -2.64
N TRP A 140 9.00 6.74 -1.85
CA TRP A 140 10.46 6.83 -1.89
C TRP A 140 11.03 6.46 -3.27
N LEU A 141 10.54 5.38 -3.85
CA LEU A 141 10.96 4.91 -5.18
C LEU A 141 10.65 5.95 -6.26
N GLY A 142 9.47 6.59 -6.19
CA GLY A 142 9.11 7.70 -7.07
C GLY A 142 10.07 8.88 -6.94
N CYS A 143 10.38 9.32 -5.72
CA CYS A 143 11.37 10.36 -5.47
C CYS A 143 12.77 9.99 -5.99
N PHE A 144 13.19 8.73 -5.83
CA PHE A 144 14.45 8.24 -6.35
C PHE A 144 14.52 8.29 -7.89
N CYS A 145 13.46 7.85 -8.57
CA CYS A 145 13.38 7.92 -10.04
C CYS A 145 13.44 9.37 -10.53
N LEU A 146 12.70 10.29 -9.91
CA LEU A 146 12.77 11.72 -10.22
C LEU A 146 14.18 12.29 -10.00
N TRP A 147 14.82 11.93 -8.88
CA TRP A 147 16.20 12.33 -8.60
C TRP A 147 17.19 11.86 -9.66
N LYS A 148 16.96 10.68 -10.27
CA LYS A 148 17.80 10.15 -11.33
C LYS A 148 17.61 10.86 -12.67
N LEU A 149 16.43 11.44 -12.92
CA LEU A 149 16.12 12.17 -14.14
C LEU A 149 16.61 13.62 -14.14
N LEU A 150 16.66 14.25 -12.96
CA LEU A 150 17.23 15.59 -12.75
C LEU A 150 18.77 15.61 -12.81
#